data_AF-A0A7K4CFC0-F1
#
_entry.id   AF-A0A7K4CFC0-F1
#
_cell.length_a   1.000
_cell.length_b   1.000
_cell.length_c   1.000
_cell.angle_alpha   90.00
_cell.angle_beta   90.00
_cell.angle_gamma   90.00
#
_symmetry.space_group_name_H-M   'P 1'
#
loop_
_entity.id
_entity.type
_entity.pdbx_description
1 polymer ?
#
loop_
_entity_poly.entity_id
_entity_poly.type
_entity_poly.pdbx_seq_one_letter_code
_entity_poly.pdbx_strand_id
1 'polypeptide(L)'
;MQIVLRPGITLRQGSFSAVIAPELIITRALAANPELTRFLFLFVCGNYSRLATQLGRPSANFEVRRPFTADQLLTVIREAGHTIIVVEHDSSLFDTAERLLVPVGSALKEAGREALVILYAPSMDKSFAALARSADRLIEILPASAAEPSTRHQQGQPPRRNAAIPPAQRTLEVI
;
A
#
# COMPACT_ATOMS: atom_id res chain seq x y z
N MET A 1 8.16 18.29 -10.31
CA MET A 1 8.86 17.01 -10.02
C MET A 1 7.95 15.81 -10.32
N GLN A 2 8.50 14.64 -10.70
CA GLN A 2 7.74 13.39 -10.88
C GLN A 2 8.51 12.16 -10.39
N ILE A 3 7.79 11.13 -9.92
CA ILE A 3 8.34 9.85 -9.47
C ILE A 3 7.68 8.74 -10.28
N VAL A 4 8.49 7.86 -10.89
CA VAL A 4 8.01 6.69 -11.62
C VAL A 4 7.90 5.52 -10.65
N LEU A 5 6.68 5.00 -10.42
CA LEU A 5 6.46 3.80 -9.59
C LEU A 5 6.77 2.52 -10.38
N ARG A 6 6.26 2.47 -11.61
CA ARG A 6 6.44 1.40 -12.61
C ARG A 6 6.32 2.02 -14.01
N PRO A 7 6.80 1.37 -15.08
CA PRO A 7 6.58 1.85 -16.44
C PRO A 7 5.10 2.19 -16.69
N GLY A 8 4.80 3.41 -17.12
CA GLY A 8 3.45 3.92 -17.33
C GLY A 8 2.73 4.49 -16.09
N ILE A 9 3.24 4.26 -14.87
CA ILE A 9 2.66 4.81 -13.63
C ILE A 9 3.60 5.86 -13.05
N THR A 10 3.20 7.12 -13.17
CA THR A 10 3.93 8.27 -12.62
C THR A 10 3.09 9.03 -11.60
N LEU A 11 3.78 9.49 -10.57
CA LEU A 11 3.30 10.42 -9.55
C LEU A 11 3.89 11.79 -9.82
N ARG A 12 3.10 12.85 -9.73
CA ARG A 12 3.51 14.20 -10.10
C ARG A 12 3.26 15.18 -8.96
N GLN A 13 4.13 16.17 -8.84
CA GLN A 13 3.88 17.33 -7.98
C GLN A 13 2.56 18.01 -8.37
N GLY A 14 1.87 18.58 -7.38
CA GLY A 14 0.52 19.11 -7.57
C GLY A 14 -0.53 18.00 -7.57
N SER A 15 -0.25 16.86 -6.91
CA SER A 15 -1.26 15.81 -6.71
C SER A 15 -1.14 15.13 -5.35
N PHE A 16 -2.28 14.63 -4.89
CA PHE A 16 -2.37 13.67 -3.78
C PHE A 16 -2.72 12.28 -4.33
N SER A 17 -1.79 11.33 -4.23
CA SER A 17 -2.00 9.94 -4.65
C SER A 17 -1.99 8.98 -3.46
N ALA A 18 -3.01 8.13 -3.37
CA ALA A 18 -3.04 6.98 -2.49
C ALA A 18 -2.47 5.76 -3.24
N VAL A 19 -1.48 5.09 -2.65
CA VAL A 19 -0.73 4.00 -3.29
C VAL A 19 -0.76 2.77 -2.39
N ILE A 20 -1.27 1.67 -2.93
CA ILE A 20 -1.17 0.34 -2.34
C ILE A 20 -0.18 -0.45 -3.17
N ALA A 21 0.94 -0.84 -2.59
CA ALA A 21 1.98 -1.57 -3.31
C ALA A 21 2.89 -2.38 -2.37
N PRO A 22 3.51 -3.47 -2.87
CA PRO A 22 4.61 -4.11 -2.16
C PRO A 22 5.71 -3.12 -1.81
N GLU A 23 6.28 -3.25 -0.61
CA GLU A 23 7.30 -2.35 -0.07
C GLU A 23 8.47 -2.14 -1.05
N LEU A 24 8.93 -3.21 -1.69
CA LEU A 24 10.03 -3.15 -2.65
C LEU A 24 9.77 -2.20 -3.82
N ILE A 25 8.51 -2.06 -4.26
CA ILE A 25 8.17 -1.17 -5.38
C ILE A 25 8.31 0.28 -4.95
N ILE A 26 7.76 0.65 -3.79
CA ILE A 26 7.79 2.04 -3.33
C ILE A 26 9.22 2.44 -2.92
N THR A 27 9.98 1.57 -2.26
CA THR A 27 11.35 1.90 -1.84
C THR A 27 12.29 2.00 -3.03
N ARG A 28 12.17 1.12 -4.04
CA ARG A 28 12.93 1.25 -5.28
C ARG A 28 12.53 2.50 -6.06
N ALA A 29 11.24 2.80 -6.16
CA ALA A 29 10.79 4.02 -6.82
C ALA A 29 11.38 5.26 -6.15
N LEU A 30 11.29 5.37 -4.82
CA LEU A 30 11.87 6.51 -4.11
C LEU A 30 13.41 6.53 -4.22
N ALA A 31 14.10 5.42 -3.98
CA ALA A 31 15.56 5.36 -4.02
C ALA A 31 16.16 5.60 -5.42
N ALA A 32 15.46 5.23 -6.50
CA ALA A 32 15.94 5.39 -7.87
C ALA A 32 15.87 6.82 -8.41
N ASN A 33 15.25 7.76 -7.69
CA ASN A 33 15.10 9.14 -8.14
C ASN A 33 16.18 10.05 -7.50
N PRO A 34 17.30 10.34 -8.20
CA PRO A 34 18.35 11.22 -7.67
C PRO A 34 17.86 12.66 -7.46
N GLU A 35 16.86 13.11 -8.22
CA GLU A 35 16.25 14.44 -8.08
C GLU A 35 15.63 14.66 -6.69
N LEU A 36 15.27 13.61 -5.94
CA LEU A 36 14.69 13.77 -4.60
C LEU A 36 15.60 14.54 -3.65
N THR A 37 16.93 14.48 -3.82
CA THR A 37 17.86 15.20 -2.94
C THR A 37 17.85 16.71 -3.18
N ARG A 38 17.30 17.17 -4.31
CA ARG A 38 17.19 18.60 -4.65
C ARG A 38 15.95 19.27 -4.05
N PHE A 39 15.02 18.49 -3.52
CA PHE A 39 13.75 18.96 -3.00
C PHE A 39 13.64 18.70 -1.51
N LEU A 40 12.87 19.54 -0.82
CA LEU A 40 12.49 19.29 0.57
C LEU A 40 11.57 18.07 0.61
N PHE A 41 12.02 17.03 1.32
CA PHE A 41 11.36 15.74 1.43
C PHE A 41 10.94 15.51 2.87
N LEU A 42 9.65 15.30 3.09
CA LEU A 42 9.08 14.89 4.37
C LEU A 42 8.63 13.44 4.29
N PHE A 43 9.18 12.61 5.16
CA PHE A 43 8.70 11.26 5.43
C PHE A 43 7.94 11.22 6.75
N VAL A 44 6.65 10.93 6.70
CA VAL A 44 5.80 10.74 7.88
C VAL A 44 5.52 9.25 8.05
N CYS A 45 5.80 8.70 9.22
CA CYS A 45 5.58 7.29 9.49
C CYS A 45 5.19 7.05 10.95
N GLY A 46 4.49 5.93 11.19
CA GLY A 46 4.14 5.48 12.52
C GLY A 46 5.31 4.87 13.29
N ASN A 47 4.98 4.15 14.36
CA ASN A 47 5.94 3.50 15.25
C ASN A 47 6.76 2.41 14.55
N TYR A 48 6.12 1.69 13.61
CA TYR A 48 6.70 0.54 12.91
C TYR A 48 6.83 0.83 11.42
N SER A 49 7.70 1.77 11.07
CA SER A 49 7.97 2.07 9.66
C SER A 49 8.76 0.94 9.00
N ARG A 50 8.21 0.42 7.91
CA ARG A 50 8.91 -0.56 7.05
C ARG A 50 9.84 0.13 6.05
N LEU A 51 9.55 1.40 5.73
CA LEU A 51 10.26 2.14 4.70
C LEU A 51 11.42 2.98 5.25
N ALA A 52 11.35 3.48 6.49
CA ALA A 52 12.32 4.44 7.04
C ALA A 52 13.77 3.95 6.90
N THR A 53 14.04 2.69 7.26
CA THR A 53 15.37 2.09 7.19
C THR A 53 15.88 1.97 5.75
N GLN A 54 14.97 1.78 4.79
CA GLN A 54 15.30 1.61 3.37
C GLN A 54 15.44 2.95 2.64
N LEU A 55 14.75 3.99 3.10
CA LEU A 55 14.80 5.33 2.49
C LEU A 55 16.08 6.09 2.83
N GLY A 56 16.72 5.76 3.95
CA GLY A 56 18.18 5.76 4.14
C GLY A 56 19.00 6.92 3.55
N ARG A 57 18.50 8.16 3.55
CA ARG A 57 19.26 9.32 3.07
C ARG A 57 19.29 10.42 4.14
N PRO A 58 20.33 10.47 4.98
CA PRO A 58 20.64 11.67 5.73
C PRO A 58 21.16 12.73 4.74
N SER A 59 20.26 13.41 4.06
CA SER A 59 20.55 14.65 3.34
C SER A 59 19.92 15.81 4.11
N ALA A 60 20.48 17.01 3.97
CA ALA A 60 19.96 18.21 4.64
C ALA A 60 18.47 18.50 4.31
N ASN A 61 17.98 17.95 3.19
CA ASN A 61 16.63 18.17 2.70
C ASN A 61 15.65 17.03 3.06
N PHE A 62 16.07 16.03 3.85
CA PHE A 62 15.26 14.87 4.22
C PHE A 62 14.88 14.93 5.70
N GLU A 63 13.58 15.14 5.97
CA GLU A 63 13.02 15.19 7.32
C GLU A 63 12.14 13.97 7.57
N VAL A 64 12.27 13.38 8.76
CA VAL A 64 11.39 12.29 9.22
C VAL A 64 10.57 12.78 10.41
N ARG A 65 9.25 12.68 10.32
CA ARG A 65 8.33 12.94 11.44
C ARG A 65 7.56 11.69 11.84
N ARG A 66 7.43 11.48 13.15
CA ARG A 66 6.74 10.32 13.74
C ARG A 66 5.62 10.78 14.67
N PRO A 67 4.43 11.09 14.13
CA PRO A 67 3.27 11.40 14.96
C PRO A 67 2.79 10.14 15.67
N PHE A 68 2.45 10.27 16.94
CA PHE A 68 1.88 9.20 17.78
C PHE A 68 0.35 9.26 17.84
N THR A 69 -0.26 10.34 17.34
CA THR A 69 -1.71 10.52 17.29
C THR A 69 -2.16 11.09 15.94
N ALA A 70 -3.42 10.87 15.57
CA ALA A 70 -4.00 11.47 14.36
C ALA A 70 -4.03 13.01 14.41
N ASP A 71 -4.17 13.62 15.61
CA ASP A 71 -4.06 15.08 15.77
C ASP A 71 -2.65 15.57 15.41
N GLN A 72 -1.60 14.89 15.87
CA GLN A 72 -0.21 15.22 15.51
C GLN A 72 0.04 15.02 14.02
N LEU A 73 -0.50 13.96 13.42
CA LEU A 73 -0.42 13.74 11.98
C LEU A 73 -1.06 14.90 11.20
N LEU A 74 -2.24 15.34 11.61
CA LEU A 74 -2.93 16.47 11.00
C LEU A 74 -2.10 17.76 11.08
N THR A 75 -1.52 18.06 12.25
CA THR A 75 -0.64 19.22 12.44
C THR A 75 0.58 19.13 11.54
N VAL A 76 1.24 17.97 11.50
CA VAL A 76 2.41 17.73 10.63
C VAL A 76 2.10 18.01 9.17
N ILE A 77 0.94 17.53 8.67
CA ILE A 77 0.56 17.75 7.27
C ILE A 77 0.24 19.22 7.00
N ARG A 78 -0.46 19.90 7.92
CA ARG A 78 -0.86 21.31 7.75
C ARG A 78 0.33 22.27 7.78
N GLU A 79 1.38 21.93 8.51
CA GLU A 79 2.59 22.73 8.64
C GLU A 79 3.69 22.30 7.67
N ALA A 80 3.44 21.29 6.82
CA ALA A 80 4.42 20.81 5.87
C ALA A 80 4.66 21.84 4.75
N GLY A 81 5.87 22.41 4.70
CA GLY A 81 6.36 23.27 3.61
C GLY A 81 7.20 22.52 2.59
N HIS A 82 7.09 21.19 2.54
CA HIS A 82 7.96 20.31 1.74
C HIS A 82 7.41 20.12 0.33
N THR A 83 8.30 20.00 -0.65
CA THR A 83 7.91 19.74 -2.04
C THR A 83 7.39 18.32 -2.24
N ILE A 84 7.85 17.38 -1.40
CA ILE A 84 7.49 15.96 -1.46
C ILE A 84 7.11 15.52 -0.05
N ILE A 85 5.92 14.96 0.09
CA ILE A 85 5.40 14.46 1.36
C ILE A 85 4.99 13.00 1.14
N VAL A 86 5.66 12.09 1.83
CA VAL A 86 5.32 10.66 1.82
C VAL A 86 4.82 10.29 3.20
N VAL A 87 3.59 9.79 3.28
CA VAL A 87 2.95 9.34 4.50
C VAL A 87 2.80 7.82 4.42
N GLU A 88 3.54 7.09 5.26
CA GLU A 88 3.30 5.67 5.50
C GLU A 88 2.09 5.54 6.42
N HIS A 89 1.05 4.86 5.94
CA HIS A 89 -0.19 4.68 6.68
C HIS A 89 0.01 3.82 7.92
N ASP A 90 -0.47 4.32 9.05
CA ASP A 90 -0.58 3.59 10.32
C ASP A 90 -2.04 3.67 10.77
N SER A 91 -2.75 2.55 10.73
CA SER A 91 -4.16 2.48 11.10
C SER A 91 -4.39 2.77 12.58
N SER A 92 -3.40 2.47 13.44
CA SER A 92 -3.52 2.62 14.89
C SER A 92 -3.69 4.07 15.33
N LEU A 93 -3.27 5.04 14.49
CA LEU A 93 -3.48 6.46 14.75
C LEU A 93 -4.97 6.84 14.78
N PHE A 94 -5.84 6.02 14.18
CA PHE A 94 -7.25 6.33 13.99
C PHE A 94 -8.21 5.49 14.86
N ASP A 95 -7.72 4.50 15.62
CA ASP A 95 -8.55 3.58 16.42
C ASP A 95 -9.52 4.32 17.37
N THR A 96 -9.07 5.44 17.96
CA THR A 96 -9.89 6.30 18.84
C THR A 96 -10.12 7.70 18.26
N ALA A 97 -9.81 7.90 16.98
CA ALA A 97 -9.77 9.20 16.32
C ALA A 97 -10.39 9.17 14.91
N GLU A 98 -11.38 8.31 14.66
CA GLU A 98 -12.06 8.20 13.35
C GLU A 98 -12.59 9.55 12.84
N ARG A 99 -12.99 10.46 13.74
CA ARG A 99 -13.41 11.84 13.41
C ARG A 99 -12.36 12.64 12.64
N LEU A 100 -11.08 12.27 12.74
CA LEU A 100 -9.96 12.93 12.07
C LEU A 100 -9.65 12.37 10.68
N LEU A 101 -10.26 11.27 10.26
CA LEU A 101 -10.05 10.72 8.90
C LEU A 101 -10.39 11.75 7.82
N VAL A 102 -11.52 12.45 7.94
CA VAL A 102 -11.93 13.47 6.96
C VAL A 102 -11.00 14.71 7.02
N PRO A 103 -10.72 15.30 8.20
CA PRO A 103 -9.72 16.38 8.31
C PRO A 103 -8.34 16.03 7.75
N VAL A 104 -7.81 14.84 8.04
CA VAL A 104 -6.50 14.39 7.55
C VAL A 104 -6.53 14.18 6.04
N GLY A 105 -7.55 13.52 5.50
CA GLY A 105 -7.71 13.36 4.05
C GLY A 105 -7.79 14.70 3.32
N SER A 106 -8.53 15.66 3.88
CA SER A 106 -8.62 17.03 3.37
C SER A 106 -7.27 17.76 3.42
N ALA A 107 -6.53 17.65 4.52
CA ALA A 107 -5.20 18.25 4.65
C ALA A 107 -4.18 17.66 3.66
N LEU A 108 -4.20 16.34 3.42
CA LEU A 108 -3.38 15.70 2.40
C LEU A 108 -3.71 16.22 1.00
N LYS A 109 -5.01 16.38 0.70
CA LYS A 109 -5.47 16.92 -0.57
C LYS A 109 -5.04 18.37 -0.78
N GLU A 110 -5.11 19.19 0.26
CA GLU A 110 -4.70 20.59 0.20
C GLU A 110 -3.18 20.72 0.03
N ALA A 111 -2.39 19.98 0.81
CA ALA A 111 -0.93 19.92 0.63
C ALA A 111 -0.55 19.44 -0.79
N GLY A 112 -1.34 18.52 -1.34
CA GLY A 112 -1.18 18.03 -2.71
C GLY A 112 -1.35 19.07 -3.80
N ARG A 113 -1.87 20.29 -3.53
CA ARG A 113 -1.96 21.34 -4.56
C ARG A 113 -0.59 21.88 -4.96
N GLU A 114 0.36 21.89 -4.03
CA GLU A 114 1.69 22.47 -4.23
C GLU A 114 2.79 21.40 -4.16
N ALA A 115 2.58 20.36 -3.34
CA ALA A 115 3.50 19.25 -3.14
C ALA A 115 3.14 18.03 -3.99
N LEU A 116 4.08 17.09 -4.08
CA LEU A 116 3.78 15.70 -4.39
C LEU A 116 3.44 14.98 -3.08
N VAL A 117 2.17 14.60 -2.88
CA VAL A 117 1.73 13.86 -1.70
C VAL A 117 1.47 12.40 -2.05
N ILE A 118 2.10 11.50 -1.30
CA ILE A 118 1.96 10.05 -1.45
C ILE A 118 1.49 9.47 -0.12
N LEU A 119 0.25 8.98 -0.05
CA LEU A 119 -0.20 8.12 1.05
C LEU A 119 0.07 6.67 0.65
N TYR A 120 0.94 5.99 1.38
CA TYR A 120 1.37 4.63 1.08
C TYR A 120 0.88 3.62 2.11
N ALA A 121 0.42 2.46 1.66
CA ALA A 121 0.22 1.27 2.48
C ALA A 121 0.60 -0.01 1.72
N PRO A 122 1.01 -1.09 2.40
CA PRO A 122 1.22 -2.39 1.77
C PRO A 122 -0.11 -3.08 1.40
N SER A 123 -1.21 -2.74 2.09
CA SER A 123 -2.55 -3.30 1.91
C SER A 123 -3.63 -2.27 2.22
N MET A 124 -4.85 -2.49 1.72
CA MET A 124 -6.03 -1.68 2.03
C MET A 124 -6.56 -2.00 3.44
N ASP A 125 -6.97 -0.97 4.19
CA ASP A 125 -7.78 -1.09 5.40
C ASP A 125 -8.87 0.02 5.45
N LYS A 126 -9.71 0.02 6.50
CA LYS A 126 -10.82 0.98 6.66
C LYS A 126 -10.33 2.43 6.70
N SER A 127 -9.27 2.71 7.45
CA SER A 127 -8.73 4.06 7.62
C SER A 127 -8.04 4.55 6.36
N PHE A 128 -7.23 3.73 5.71
CA PHE A 128 -6.62 4.03 4.42
C PHE A 128 -7.69 4.34 3.37
N ALA A 129 -8.71 3.48 3.25
CA ALA A 129 -9.81 3.68 2.31
C ALA A 129 -10.52 5.01 2.56
N ALA A 130 -10.72 5.41 3.82
CA ALA A 130 -11.34 6.68 4.17
C ALA A 130 -10.47 7.88 3.78
N LEU A 131 -9.15 7.82 4.02
CA LEU A 131 -8.20 8.87 3.60
C LEU A 131 -8.10 8.97 2.07
N ALA A 132 -8.08 7.83 1.39
CA ALA A 132 -7.96 7.74 -0.07
C ALA A 132 -9.16 8.35 -0.81
N ARG A 133 -10.31 8.55 -0.15
CA ARG A 133 -11.47 9.26 -0.77
C ARG A 133 -11.14 10.68 -1.17
N SER A 134 -10.18 11.33 -0.51
CA SER A 134 -9.72 12.67 -0.84
C SER A 134 -8.60 12.68 -1.88
N ALA A 135 -8.07 11.52 -2.29
CA ALA A 135 -6.97 11.43 -3.23
C ALA A 135 -7.44 11.70 -4.67
N ASP A 136 -6.56 12.32 -5.46
CA ASP A 136 -6.75 12.47 -6.90
C ASP A 136 -6.75 11.13 -7.61
N ARG A 137 -5.95 10.19 -7.08
CA ARG A 137 -5.72 8.87 -7.68
C ARG A 137 -5.51 7.84 -6.59
N LEU A 138 -6.16 6.70 -6.75
CA LEU A 138 -5.84 5.46 -6.04
C LEU A 138 -5.10 4.54 -7.00
N ILE A 139 -3.90 4.12 -6.63
CA ILE A 139 -3.04 3.25 -7.43
C ILE A 139 -2.81 1.98 -6.63
N GLU A 140 -3.36 0.87 -7.10
CA GLU A 140 -3.13 -0.45 -6.52
C GLU A 140 -2.20 -1.26 -7.42
N ILE A 141 -1.12 -1.74 -6.83
CA ILE A 141 -0.08 -2.50 -7.50
C ILE A 141 -0.03 -3.87 -6.84
N LEU A 142 -0.68 -4.85 -7.45
CA LEU A 142 -0.64 -6.23 -6.97
C LEU A 142 0.71 -6.90 -7.30
N PRO A 143 1.23 -7.76 -6.41
CA PRO A 143 2.32 -8.66 -6.77
C PRO A 143 1.86 -9.62 -7.87
N ALA A 144 2.76 -9.95 -8.81
CA ALA A 144 2.44 -10.76 -9.99
C ALA A 144 1.79 -12.14 -9.66
N SER A 145 2.02 -12.65 -8.45
CA SER A 145 1.44 -13.91 -7.97
C SER A 145 -0.07 -13.87 -7.67
N ALA A 146 -0.71 -12.69 -7.63
CA ALA A 146 -2.15 -12.57 -7.38
C ALA A 146 -2.99 -12.51 -8.67
N ALA A 147 -2.33 -12.52 -9.83
CA ALA A 147 -2.97 -12.40 -11.15
C ALA A 147 -3.21 -13.76 -11.82
N GLU A 148 -3.58 -14.79 -11.07
CA GLU A 148 -4.18 -15.98 -11.69
C GLU A 148 -5.70 -15.80 -11.79
N PRO A 149 -6.26 -15.59 -12.99
CA PRO A 149 -7.67 -15.74 -13.22
C PRO A 149 -8.01 -17.23 -13.11
N SER A 150 -8.79 -17.60 -12.09
CA SER A 150 -9.42 -18.92 -11.96
C SER A 150 -10.24 -19.19 -13.23
N THR A 151 -9.65 -19.86 -14.21
CA THR A 151 -10.36 -20.35 -15.37
C THR A 151 -11.26 -21.49 -14.91
N ARG A 152 -12.58 -21.23 -14.97
CA ARG A 152 -13.61 -22.27 -14.98
C ARG A 152 -13.20 -23.35 -15.99
N HIS A 153 -12.72 -24.48 -15.50
CA HIS A 153 -12.81 -25.74 -16.22
C HIS A 153 -13.90 -26.57 -15.52
N GLN A 154 -15.08 -26.57 -16.14
CA GLN A 154 -16.05 -27.65 -15.97
C GLN A 154 -15.32 -28.96 -16.29
N GLN A 155 -14.95 -29.73 -15.27
CA GLN A 155 -14.55 -31.10 -15.49
C GLN A 155 -15.81 -31.94 -15.68
N GLY A 156 -16.00 -32.31 -16.94
CA GLY A 156 -16.95 -33.31 -17.37
C GLY A 156 -16.77 -34.61 -16.60
N GLN A 157 -17.92 -35.10 -16.17
CA GLN A 157 -18.26 -36.44 -15.71
C GLN A 157 -17.50 -37.55 -16.47
N PRO A 158 -16.86 -38.53 -15.79
CA PRO A 158 -16.30 -39.69 -16.47
C PRO A 158 -17.40 -40.74 -16.75
N PRO A 159 -17.25 -41.58 -17.80
CA PRO A 159 -18.28 -42.53 -18.19
C PRO A 159 -18.32 -43.72 -17.23
N ARG A 160 -19.55 -44.10 -16.83
CA ARG A 160 -19.83 -45.36 -16.14
C ARG A 160 -19.59 -46.54 -17.10
N ARG A 161 -18.68 -47.44 -16.76
CA ARG A 161 -18.53 -48.73 -17.42
C ARG A 161 -18.92 -49.84 -16.43
N ASN A 162 -20.10 -50.41 -16.62
CA ASN A 162 -20.53 -51.65 -15.98
C ASN A 162 -19.80 -52.84 -16.62
N ALA A 163 -19.28 -53.77 -15.82
CA ALA A 163 -19.31 -55.22 -16.07
C ALA A 163 -18.72 -56.04 -14.91
N ALA A 164 -19.60 -56.81 -14.26
CA ALA A 164 -19.47 -58.20 -13.76
C ALA A 164 -18.36 -58.64 -12.75
N ILE A 165 -18.75 -59.62 -11.92
CA ILE A 165 -18.20 -60.18 -10.65
C ILE A 165 -17.78 -61.67 -10.92
N PRO A 166 -17.19 -62.49 -9.99
CA PRO A 166 -15.93 -62.51 -9.22
C PRO A 166 -15.08 -63.81 -9.53
N PRO A 167 -14.11 -64.31 -8.71
CA PRO A 167 -14.37 -64.98 -7.41
C PRO A 167 -13.32 -64.83 -6.29
N ALA A 168 -13.79 -65.11 -5.06
CA ALA A 168 -13.09 -65.74 -3.92
C ALA A 168 -11.90 -65.03 -3.22
N GLN A 169 -12.10 -64.62 -1.95
CA GLN A 169 -11.40 -65.27 -0.83
C GLN A 169 -11.98 -64.90 0.55
N ARG A 170 -11.99 -65.91 1.42
CA ARG A 170 -12.46 -65.95 2.81
C ARG A 170 -11.53 -65.20 3.76
N THR A 171 -12.13 -64.52 4.74
CA THR A 171 -11.50 -64.11 6.01
C THR A 171 -11.04 -65.34 6.79
N LEU A 172 -9.83 -65.29 7.33
CA LEU A 172 -9.32 -66.24 8.32
C LEU A 172 -9.57 -65.64 9.71
N GLU A 173 -10.31 -66.35 10.55
CA GLU A 173 -10.49 -65.99 11.95
C GLU A 173 -9.20 -66.29 12.74
N VAL A 174 -8.84 -65.37 13.63
CA VAL A 174 -7.87 -65.60 14.70
C VAL A 174 -8.70 -65.66 15.98
N ILE A 175 -8.81 -66.86 16.56
CA ILE A 175 -8.51 -67.27 17.95
C ILE A 175 -8.86 -68.76 18.07
#